data_AF-A0A2W6TP12-F1
#
_entry.id   AF-A0A2W6TP12-F1
#
_cell.length_a   1.000
_cell.length_b   1.000
_cell.length_c   1.000
_cell.angle_alpha   90.00
_cell.angle_beta   90.00
_cell.angle_gamma   90.00
#
_symmetry.space_group_name_H-M   'P 1'
#
loop_
_entity.id
_entity.type
_entity.pdbx_description
1 polymer ?
#
loop_
_entity_poly.entity_id
_entity_poly.type
_entity_poly.pdbx_seq_one_letter_code
_entity_poly.pdbx_strand_id
1 'polypeptide(L)'
;PLLQKVTNMVNEAGKGAIIFINNVSNSENTLRKLQQFLNYQDGQEQHPTLAYNYRDYGIGTQILKNLGINKFKVITQNPNIKPQVGGYDVEVTEMVQL
;
A
#
# COMPACT_ATOMS: atom_id res chain seq x y z
N PRO A 1 -15.77 5.64 -1.65
CA PRO A 1 -15.45 6.98 -1.09
C PRO A 1 -14.04 7.14 -0.48
N LEU A 2 -13.14 6.15 -0.57
CA LEU A 2 -11.75 6.29 -0.10
C LEU A 2 -10.91 7.17 -1.04
N LEU A 3 -11.03 6.93 -2.34
CA LEU A 3 -10.31 7.70 -3.36
C LEU A 3 -10.62 9.20 -3.28
N GLN A 4 -11.89 9.58 -3.10
CA GLN A 4 -12.28 10.97 -2.96
C GLN A 4 -11.62 11.64 -1.74
N LYS A 5 -11.52 10.95 -0.60
CA LYS A 5 -10.83 11.46 0.58
C LYS A 5 -9.35 11.69 0.32
N VAL A 6 -8.67 10.71 -0.29
CA VAL A 6 -7.25 10.81 -0.65
C VAL A 6 -7.04 11.99 -1.61
N THR A 7 -7.87 12.12 -2.65
CA THR A 7 -7.77 13.24 -3.60
C THR A 7 -7.98 14.58 -2.92
N ASN A 8 -8.94 14.71 -2.00
CA ASN A 8 -9.15 15.94 -1.24
C ASN A 8 -7.94 16.31 -0.39
N MET A 9 -7.38 15.35 0.36
CA MET A 9 -6.17 15.59 1.17
C MET A 9 -4.96 16.01 0.32
N VAL A 10 -4.79 15.40 -0.85
CA VAL A 10 -3.74 15.79 -1.80
C VAL A 10 -3.96 17.20 -2.34
N ASN A 11 -5.22 17.56 -2.65
CA ASN A 11 -5.56 18.90 -3.10
C ASN A 11 -5.34 19.96 -2.01
N GLU A 12 -5.70 19.68 -0.75
CA GLU A 12 -5.46 20.56 0.40
C GLU A 12 -3.96 20.78 0.65
N ALA A 13 -3.13 19.76 0.43
CA ALA A 13 -1.68 19.87 0.50
C ALA A 13 -1.07 20.69 -0.66
N GLY A 14 -1.84 20.96 -1.73
CA GLY A 14 -1.43 21.72 -2.92
C GLY A 14 -0.44 21.00 -3.84
N LYS A 15 0.12 19.85 -3.41
CA LYS A 15 1.01 18.99 -4.21
C LYS A 15 0.98 17.56 -3.70
N GLY A 16 1.01 16.59 -4.61
CA GLY A 16 1.14 15.18 -4.28
C GLY A 16 1.06 14.29 -5.51
N ALA A 17 1.24 12.99 -5.31
CA ALA A 17 1.12 11.98 -6.35
C ALA A 17 0.24 10.83 -5.83
N ILE A 18 -0.64 10.33 -6.70
CA ILE A 18 -1.44 9.13 -6.44
C ILE A 18 -0.93 8.05 -7.39
N ILE A 19 -0.33 6.99 -6.84
CA ILE A 19 0.23 5.89 -7.62
C ILE A 19 -0.73 4.70 -7.55
N PHE A 20 -1.28 4.34 -8.70
CA PHE A 20 -2.05 3.11 -8.85
C PHE A 20 -1.11 1.99 -9.29
N ILE A 21 -0.83 1.06 -8.38
CA ILE A 21 -0.08 -0.16 -8.69
C ILE A 21 -1.10 -1.21 -9.13
N ASN A 22 -1.04 -1.59 -10.40
CA ASN A 22 -1.86 -2.69 -10.90
C ASN A 22 -1.30 -4.01 -10.34
N ASN A 23 -1.92 -4.50 -9.28
CA ASN A 23 -1.70 -5.84 -8.79
C ASN A 23 -2.33 -6.84 -9.75
N VAL A 24 -1.55 -7.32 -10.72
CA VAL A 24 -2.00 -8.39 -11.61
C VAL A 24 -2.37 -9.59 -10.75
N SER A 25 -3.67 -9.86 -10.68
CA SER A 25 -4.22 -10.99 -9.96
C SER A 25 -3.93 -12.23 -10.80
N ASN A 26 -2.84 -12.93 -10.51
CA ASN A 26 -2.63 -14.25 -11.09
C ASN A 26 -3.67 -15.23 -10.51
N SER A 27 -4.06 -16.25 -11.28
CA SER A 27 -5.03 -17.29 -10.87
C SER A 27 -4.67 -17.90 -9.51
N GLU A 28 -3.38 -18.04 -9.23
CA GLU A 28 -2.81 -18.51 -7.97
C GLU A 28 -3.15 -17.59 -6.77
N ASN A 29 -3.09 -16.27 -6.95
CA ASN A 29 -3.43 -15.31 -5.88
C ASN A 29 -4.92 -15.33 -5.58
N THR A 30 -5.77 -15.49 -6.60
CA THR A 30 -7.22 -15.63 -6.41
C THR A 30 -7.55 -16.91 -5.65
N LEU A 31 -6.89 -18.02 -5.99
CA LEU A 31 -7.09 -19.30 -5.32
C LEU A 31 -6.64 -19.25 -3.86
N ARG A 32 -5.47 -18.65 -3.55
CA ARG A 32 -5.03 -18.45 -2.15
C ARG A 32 -6.01 -17.61 -1.33
N LYS A 33 -6.55 -16.53 -1.90
CA LYS A 33 -7.55 -15.69 -1.22
C LYS A 33 -8.84 -16.47 -0.91
N LEU A 34 -9.29 -17.30 -1.86
CA LEU A 34 -10.44 -18.19 -1.66
C LEU A 34 -10.18 -19.21 -0.55
N GLN A 35 -9.01 -19.85 -0.55
CA GLN A 35 -8.63 -20.80 0.51
C GLN A 35 -8.57 -20.15 1.88
N GLN A 36 -7.93 -18.98 2.01
CA GLN A 36 -7.92 -18.23 3.29
C GLN A 36 -9.33 -17.86 3.75
N PHE A 37 -10.21 -17.48 2.83
CA PHE A 37 -11.60 -17.18 3.15
C PHE A 37 -12.34 -18.42 3.70
N LEU A 38 -12.15 -19.58 3.08
CA LEU A 38 -12.74 -20.84 3.54
C LEU A 38 -12.19 -21.25 4.93
N ASN A 39 -10.88 -21.13 5.14
CA ASN A 39 -10.25 -21.42 6.44
C ASN A 39 -10.77 -20.49 7.55
N TYR A 40 -11.01 -19.22 7.23
CA TYR A 40 -11.63 -18.26 8.15
C TYR A 40 -13.07 -18.66 8.51
N GLN A 41 -13.87 -19.10 7.52
CA GLN A 41 -15.24 -19.58 7.79
C GLN A 41 -15.27 -20.83 8.67
N ASP A 42 -14.27 -21.70 8.55
CA ASP A 42 -14.10 -22.90 9.38
C ASP A 42 -13.52 -22.61 10.78
N GLY A 43 -13.19 -21.34 11.08
CA GLY A 43 -12.64 -20.93 12.37
C GLY A 43 -11.16 -21.28 12.58
N GLN A 44 -10.47 -21.73 11.53
CA GLN A 44 -9.05 -22.11 11.55
C GLN A 44 -8.13 -20.87 11.61
N GLU A 45 -8.57 -19.73 11.07
CA GLU A 45 -7.83 -18.47 11.06
C GLU A 45 -8.68 -17.35 11.68
N GLN A 46 -8.09 -16.54 12.58
CA GLN A 46 -8.82 -15.46 13.26
C GLN A 46 -9.09 -14.24 12.35
N HIS A 47 -8.27 -14.03 11.32
CA HIS A 47 -8.47 -13.00 10.29
C HIS A 47 -7.73 -13.43 9.02
N PRO A 48 -8.31 -13.26 7.82
CA PRO A 48 -7.57 -13.45 6.59
C PRO A 48 -6.45 -12.41 6.53
N THR A 49 -5.23 -12.83 6.92
CA THR A 49 -4.06 -11.98 6.86
C THR A 49 -3.65 -11.94 5.39
N LEU A 50 -4.05 -10.87 4.70
CA LEU A 50 -3.49 -10.54 3.42
C LEU A 50 -2.00 -10.30 3.67
N ALA A 51 -1.17 -11.29 3.33
CA ALA A 51 0.28 -11.20 3.54
C ALA A 51 0.76 -9.86 2.99
N TYR A 52 1.51 -9.11 3.81
CA TYR A 52 2.05 -7.80 3.43
C TYR A 52 2.69 -7.92 2.05
N ASN A 53 2.16 -7.18 1.09
CA ASN A 53 2.63 -7.27 -0.28
C ASN A 53 3.88 -6.41 -0.43
N TYR A 54 4.97 -6.83 0.22
CA TYR A 54 6.28 -6.13 0.21
C TYR A 54 6.78 -5.85 -1.22
N ARG A 55 6.36 -6.66 -2.19
CA ARG A 55 6.61 -6.45 -3.63
C ARG A 55 6.02 -5.13 -4.16
N ASP A 56 4.82 -4.75 -3.70
CA ASP A 56 4.15 -3.53 -4.17
C ASP A 56 4.87 -2.28 -3.68
N TYR A 57 5.41 -2.33 -2.46
CA TYR A 57 6.22 -1.25 -1.93
C TYR A 57 7.47 -1.02 -2.79
N GLY A 58 8.14 -2.10 -3.23
CA GLY A 58 9.31 -2.02 -4.09
C GLY A 58 9.03 -1.38 -5.46
N ILE A 59 7.89 -1.72 -6.08
CA ILE A 59 7.45 -1.10 -7.34
C ILE A 59 7.09 0.37 -7.11
N GLY A 60 6.34 0.67 -6.05
CA GLY A 60 5.98 2.04 -5.68
C GLY A 60 7.20 2.94 -5.46
N THR A 61 8.23 2.46 -4.75
CA THR A 61 9.47 3.22 -4.55
C THR A 61 10.24 3.46 -5.84
N GLN A 62 10.26 2.51 -6.78
CA GLN A 62 10.90 2.72 -8.10
C GLN A 62 10.16 3.77 -8.93
N ILE A 63 8.83 3.75 -8.92
CA ILE A 63 8.01 4.78 -9.60
C ILE A 63 8.33 6.16 -9.00
N LEU A 64 8.32 6.29 -7.68
CA LEU A 64 8.63 7.55 -6.99
C LEU A 64 10.04 8.06 -7.32
N LYS A 65 11.04 7.16 -7.33
CA LYS A 65 12.42 7.51 -7.73
C LYS A 65 12.51 8.01 -9.16
N ASN A 66 11.84 7.35 -10.11
CA ASN A 66 11.82 7.76 -11.51
C ASN A 66 11.12 9.12 -11.71
N LEU A 67 10.17 9.47 -10.83
CA LEU A 67 9.52 10.78 -10.80
C LEU A 67 10.35 11.86 -10.07
N GLY A 68 11.52 11.51 -9.53
CA GLY A 68 12.35 12.42 -8.74
C GLY A 68 11.80 12.72 -7.34
N ILE A 69 10.92 11.86 -6.82
CA ILE A 69 10.31 12.01 -5.50
C ILE A 69 11.11 11.20 -4.49
N ASN A 70 12.07 11.85 -3.85
CA ASN A 70 12.96 11.21 -2.88
C ASN A 70 12.51 11.33 -1.43
N LYS A 71 11.70 12.36 -1.10
CA LYS A 71 11.17 12.58 0.25
C LYS A 71 9.68 12.82 0.19
N PHE A 72 8.90 12.00 0.89
CA PHE A 72 7.44 12.08 0.80
C PHE A 72 6.76 11.64 2.11
N LYS A 73 5.53 12.16 2.28
CA LYS A 73 4.60 11.70 3.31
C LYS A 73 3.70 10.62 2.70
N VAL A 74 3.37 9.60 3.49
CA VAL A 74 2.51 8.50 3.05
C VAL A 74 1.17 8.61 3.77
N ILE A 75 0.09 8.64 2.99
CA ILE A 75 -1.28 8.57 3.50
C ILE A 75 -1.66 7.10 3.69
N THR A 76 -2.02 6.70 4.91
CA THR A 76 -2.31 5.29 5.26
C THR A 76 -3.38 5.18 6.34
N GLN A 77 -4.15 4.09 6.36
CA GLN A 77 -5.07 3.78 7.45
C GLN A 77 -4.35 3.26 8.70
N ASN A 78 -3.11 2.78 8.54
CA ASN A 78 -2.31 2.17 9.59
C ASN A 78 -0.98 2.92 9.76
N PRO A 79 -0.97 4.12 10.39
CA PRO A 79 0.21 4.97 10.49
C PRO A 79 1.32 4.37 11.38
N ASN A 80 0.97 3.45 12.28
CA ASN A 80 1.92 2.73 13.12
C ASN A 80 2.77 1.71 12.34
N ILE A 81 2.37 1.37 11.12
CA ILE A 81 3.06 0.39 10.29
C ILE A 81 3.97 1.13 9.30
N LYS A 82 5.23 1.33 9.68
CA LYS A 82 6.22 1.97 8.81
C LYS A 82 6.79 0.94 7.82
N PRO A 83 6.68 1.17 6.49
CA PRO A 83 7.29 0.30 5.50
C PRO A 83 8.80 0.45 5.57
N GLN A 84 9.50 -0.68 5.44
CA GLN A 84 10.94 -0.66 5.22
C GLN A 84 11.20 -0.27 3.76
N VAL A 85 11.43 1.01 3.52
CA VAL A 85 11.85 1.55 2.20
C VAL A 85 13.38 1.60 2.04
N GLY A 86 14.11 0.90 2.91
CA GLY A 86 15.58 0.88 2.90
C GLY A 86 16.13 0.33 1.58
N GLY A 87 17.07 1.05 0.97
CA GLY A 87 17.82 0.59 -0.21
C GLY A 87 17.55 1.33 -1.52
N TYR A 88 16.58 2.25 -1.60
CA TYR A 88 16.15 2.87 -2.86
C TYR A 88 16.39 4.40 -2.98
N ASP A 89 17.20 5.02 -2.11
CA ASP A 89 17.42 6.49 -2.09
C ASP A 89 16.14 7.33 -1.91
N VAL A 90 15.16 6.74 -1.23
CA VAL A 90 13.84 7.30 -0.95
C VAL A 90 13.56 7.25 0.55
N GLU A 91 12.94 8.30 1.07
CA GLU A 91 12.73 8.50 2.50
C GLU A 91 11.25 8.83 2.77
N VAL A 92 10.61 8.00 3.60
CA VAL A 92 9.29 8.31 4.16
C VAL A 92 9.48 9.22 5.36
N THR A 93 9.11 10.49 5.20
CA THR A 93 9.29 11.51 6.24
C THR A 93 8.18 11.48 7.29
N GLU A 94 6.96 11.10 6.90
CA GLU A 94 5.80 11.10 7.79
C GLU A 94 4.74 10.08 7.33
N MET A 95 4.04 9.51 8.32
CA MET A 95 2.82 8.74 8.13
C MET A 95 1.61 9.59 8.48
N VAL A 96 0.79 9.89 7.49
CA VAL A 96 -0.44 10.67 7.63
C VAL A 96 -1.62 9.70 7.70
N GLN A 97 -2.43 9.83 8.74
CA GLN A 97 -3.66 9.06 8.89
C GLN A 97 -4.66 9.45 7.80
N LEU A 98 -5.17 8.45 7.09
CA LEU A 98 -6.32 8.55 6.17
C LEU A 98 -7.66 8.48 6.91
#